data_AF-X1ILV1-F1
#
_entry.id   AF-X1ILV1-F1
#
_cell.length_a   1.000
_cell.length_b   1.000
_cell.length_c   1.000
_cell.angle_alpha   90.00
_cell.angle_beta   90.00
_cell.angle_gamma   90.00
#
_symmetry.space_group_name_H-M   'P 1'
#
loop_
_entity.id
_entity.type
_entity.pdbx_description
1 polymer ?
#
loop_
_entity_poly.entity_id
_entity_poly.type
_entity_poly.pdbx_seq_one_letter_code
_entity_poly.pdbx_strand_id
1 'polypeptide(L)'
;AEVVFAEIFPPVTGGAEELLRKVILVPDGQRYSEYVSLSGILSSNMVPPKNSVWGGRLYSFGTPHNSNGLLSTTLKYSEHITVECLAGNANINADYRVRLWGYVYKVDELPAVFGTMSFLPVIERARGRTLTLNKSPIPVTGDSWKTLPGGKDQRIPKINPFIRFAYNLVATDALQGDYQFRYDTGRVSDSDENLYFDFDALDALVVESIGVRPDGALGNLASTGLLIAGDYHPKGLIPTTWRAAWGIGDNPLHFGLVNPH
;
A
#
# COMPACT_ATOMS: atom_id res chain seq x y z
N ALA A 1 -9.86 3.92 -18.23
CA ALA A 1 -8.69 3.04 -18.05
C ALA A 1 -8.50 2.76 -16.57
N GLU A 2 -7.79 1.68 -16.22
CA GLU A 2 -7.44 1.38 -14.83
C GLU A 2 -5.98 0.97 -14.67
N VAL A 3 -5.36 1.36 -13.55
CA VAL A 3 -4.06 0.87 -13.12
C VAL A 3 -4.24 -0.26 -12.10
N VAL A 4 -3.60 -1.38 -12.38
CA VAL A 4 -3.64 -2.61 -11.60
C VAL A 4 -2.42 -2.71 -10.69
N PHE A 5 -1.26 -2.30 -11.18
CA PHE A 5 0.01 -2.39 -10.47
C PHE A 5 0.95 -1.29 -10.96
N ALA A 6 1.70 -0.68 -10.04
CA ALA A 6 2.82 0.19 -10.38
C ALA A 6 4.11 -0.61 -10.17
N GLU A 7 5.13 -0.36 -10.96
CA GLU A 7 6.42 -1.04 -10.90
C GLU A 7 7.53 0.01 -10.84
N ILE A 8 8.40 -0.06 -9.84
CA ILE A 8 9.44 0.94 -9.63
C ILE A 8 10.81 0.30 -9.83
N PHE A 9 11.63 0.95 -10.65
CA PHE A 9 13.06 0.73 -10.82
C PHE A 9 13.78 1.87 -10.08
N PRO A 10 14.28 1.60 -8.86
CA PRO A 10 14.90 2.59 -7.98
C PRO A 10 16.19 3.15 -8.58
N PRO A 11 16.53 4.43 -8.29
CA PRO A 11 17.83 5.00 -8.64
C PRO A 11 18.94 4.38 -7.76
N VAL A 12 20.01 3.92 -8.41
CA VAL A 12 21.19 3.31 -7.76
C VAL A 12 22.45 3.83 -8.41
N THR A 13 23.35 4.41 -7.62
CA THR A 13 24.65 4.95 -8.08
C THR A 13 25.78 4.19 -7.40
N GLY A 14 26.66 3.56 -8.19
CA GLY A 14 27.83 2.85 -7.65
C GLY A 14 27.51 1.74 -6.65
N GLY A 15 26.30 1.15 -6.73
CA GLY A 15 25.81 0.14 -5.78
C GLY A 15 25.13 0.71 -4.54
N ALA A 16 25.13 2.03 -4.35
CA ALA A 16 24.38 2.70 -3.28
C ALA A 16 22.99 3.12 -3.79
N GLU A 17 21.97 2.83 -3.00
CA GLU A 17 20.60 3.30 -3.28
C GLU A 17 20.48 4.81 -3.05
N GLU A 18 19.73 5.48 -3.92
CA GLU A 18 19.39 6.89 -3.75
C GLU A 18 17.98 7.06 -3.18
N LEU A 19 17.75 8.17 -2.48
CA LEU A 19 16.54 8.37 -1.68
C LEU A 19 15.34 8.84 -2.51
N LEU A 20 14.86 8.05 -3.47
CA LEU A 20 13.57 8.28 -4.11
C LEU A 20 12.46 7.95 -3.11
N ARG A 21 12.21 8.90 -2.21
CA ARG A 21 11.46 8.68 -0.97
C ARG A 21 10.05 8.22 -1.21
N LYS A 22 9.32 8.87 -2.13
CA LYS A 22 7.90 8.59 -2.36
C LYS A 22 7.54 8.69 -3.83
N VAL A 23 6.74 7.75 -4.29
CA VAL A 23 6.11 7.74 -5.61
C VAL A 23 4.60 7.73 -5.40
N ILE A 24 3.92 8.73 -5.97
CA ILE A 24 2.50 8.97 -5.78
C ILE A 24 1.81 8.95 -7.15
N LEU A 25 0.71 8.22 -7.23
CA LEU A 25 -0.11 8.15 -8.44
C LEU A 25 -1.15 9.27 -8.40
N VAL A 26 -1.37 9.93 -9.54
CA VAL A 26 -2.27 11.08 -9.67
C VAL A 26 -3.26 10.83 -10.83
N PRO A 27 -4.26 9.96 -10.63
CA PRO A 27 -5.33 9.74 -11.60
C PRO A 27 -6.27 10.96 -11.68
N ASP A 28 -6.54 11.44 -12.88
CA ASP A 28 -7.46 12.55 -13.15
C ASP A 28 -7.25 13.78 -12.25
N GLY A 29 -5.98 14.05 -11.92
CA GLY A 29 -5.54 15.24 -11.17
C GLY A 29 -5.69 15.10 -9.66
N GLN A 30 -6.22 13.99 -9.17
CA GLN A 30 -6.34 13.72 -7.74
C GLN A 30 -5.09 12.99 -7.24
N ARG A 31 -4.35 13.63 -6.34
CA ARG A 31 -3.26 12.98 -5.62
C ARG A 31 -3.81 11.87 -4.72
N TYR A 32 -3.38 10.63 -4.95
CA TYR A 32 -3.88 9.44 -4.24
C TYR A 32 -3.01 9.02 -3.04
N SER A 33 -2.12 9.89 -2.54
CA SER A 33 -1.16 9.55 -1.47
C SER A 33 -1.81 9.14 -0.15
N GLU A 34 -3.05 9.58 0.09
CA GLU A 34 -3.84 9.15 1.23
C GLU A 34 -4.20 7.66 1.18
N TYR A 35 -4.22 7.02 0.01
CA TYR A 35 -4.54 5.58 -0.09
C TYR A 35 -3.35 4.76 -0.57
N VAL A 36 -2.60 5.30 -1.53
CA VAL A 36 -1.50 4.64 -2.22
C VAL A 36 -0.25 5.51 -2.13
N SER A 37 0.68 5.10 -1.28
CA SER A 37 2.01 5.69 -1.14
C SER A 37 3.05 4.59 -1.35
N LEU A 38 3.96 4.79 -2.32
CA LEU A 38 4.93 3.78 -2.73
C LEU A 38 6.36 4.25 -2.43
N SER A 39 7.18 3.38 -1.84
CA SER A 39 8.61 3.64 -1.65
C SER A 39 9.35 3.43 -2.97
N GLY A 40 10.13 4.41 -3.38
CA GLY A 40 11.01 4.30 -4.55
C GLY A 40 12.46 3.92 -4.22
N ILE A 41 12.80 3.72 -2.95
CA ILE A 41 14.13 3.28 -2.48
C ILE A 41 14.29 1.78 -2.72
N LEU A 42 15.49 1.33 -3.13
CA LEU A 42 15.77 -0.06 -3.51
C LEU A 42 15.44 -1.07 -2.41
N SER A 43 15.95 -0.83 -1.21
CA SER A 43 15.83 -1.71 -0.06
C SER A 43 14.38 -1.87 0.41
N SER A 44 13.59 -0.81 0.36
CA SER A 44 12.19 -0.77 0.80
C SER A 44 11.18 -0.76 -0.36
N ASN A 45 11.61 -1.08 -1.58
CA ASN A 45 10.71 -1.10 -2.74
C ASN A 45 9.60 -2.15 -2.54
N MET A 46 8.36 -1.68 -2.43
CA MET A 46 7.19 -2.54 -2.22
C MET A 46 6.59 -3.03 -3.54
N VAL A 47 7.03 -2.45 -4.65
CA VAL A 47 6.53 -2.72 -6.00
C VAL A 47 7.71 -2.93 -6.97
N PRO A 48 8.56 -3.94 -6.70
CA PRO A 48 9.75 -4.19 -7.49
C PRO A 48 9.40 -4.65 -8.91
N PRO A 49 10.40 -4.71 -9.81
CA PRO A 49 10.23 -5.29 -11.12
C PRO A 49 9.54 -6.66 -11.07
N LYS A 50 8.58 -6.93 -11.96
CA LYS A 50 7.75 -8.14 -11.90
C LYS A 50 8.57 -9.44 -11.89
N ASN A 51 9.70 -9.43 -12.59
CA ASN A 51 10.66 -10.55 -12.63
C ASN A 51 11.45 -10.74 -11.32
N SER A 52 11.43 -9.77 -10.42
CA SER A 52 12.04 -9.82 -9.08
C SER A 52 11.07 -10.26 -7.99
N VAL A 53 9.79 -10.51 -8.32
CA VAL A 53 8.78 -10.97 -7.34
C VAL A 53 8.88 -12.47 -7.15
N TRP A 54 9.34 -12.89 -5.98
CA TRP A 54 9.40 -14.30 -5.60
C TRP A 54 8.01 -14.88 -5.28
N GLY A 55 7.79 -16.15 -5.62
CA GLY A 55 6.54 -16.85 -5.32
C GLY A 55 5.30 -16.36 -6.08
N GLY A 56 5.46 -15.47 -7.07
CA GLY A 56 4.36 -14.97 -7.91
C GLY A 56 3.33 -14.11 -7.18
N ARG A 57 3.59 -13.72 -5.93
CA ARG A 57 2.68 -12.92 -5.09
C ARG A 57 2.86 -11.42 -5.37
N LEU A 58 2.44 -11.01 -6.55
CA LEU A 58 2.42 -9.61 -6.95
C LEU A 58 1.33 -8.87 -6.17
N TYR A 59 1.68 -7.82 -5.43
CA TYR A 59 0.68 -6.90 -4.90
C TYR A 59 0.00 -6.17 -6.05
N SER A 60 -1.32 -6.06 -5.99
CA SER A 60 -2.11 -5.29 -6.95
C SER A 60 -3.08 -4.38 -6.21
N PHE A 61 -3.37 -3.22 -6.78
CA PHE A 61 -4.39 -2.31 -6.25
C PHE A 61 -5.78 -2.95 -6.24
N GLY A 62 -6.03 -3.97 -7.04
CA GLY A 62 -7.29 -4.70 -7.02
C GLY A 62 -7.34 -5.75 -8.12
N THR A 63 -8.47 -6.44 -8.23
CA THR A 63 -8.72 -7.38 -9.31
C THR A 63 -9.38 -6.63 -10.49
N PRO A 64 -8.69 -6.49 -11.64
CA PRO A 64 -9.30 -5.94 -12.85
C PRO A 64 -10.42 -6.85 -13.36
N HIS A 65 -11.31 -6.32 -14.20
CA HIS A 65 -12.44 -7.07 -14.78
C HIS A 65 -13.35 -7.76 -13.75
N ASN A 66 -13.43 -7.21 -12.54
CA ASN A 66 -14.22 -7.77 -11.46
C ASN A 66 -15.44 -6.89 -11.17
N SER A 67 -16.61 -7.53 -11.04
CA SER A 67 -17.89 -6.88 -10.70
C SER A 67 -18.15 -6.81 -9.20
N ASN A 68 -17.28 -7.39 -8.37
CA ASN A 68 -17.28 -7.19 -6.93
C ASN A 68 -16.52 -5.91 -6.59
N GLY A 69 -17.24 -4.90 -6.09
CA GLY A 69 -16.70 -3.58 -5.78
C GLY A 69 -15.64 -3.56 -4.67
N LEU A 70 -15.59 -4.60 -3.83
CA LEU A 70 -14.52 -4.74 -2.83
C LEU A 70 -13.21 -5.26 -3.41
N LEU A 71 -13.27 -5.93 -4.56
CA LEU A 71 -12.10 -6.44 -5.26
C LEU A 71 -11.69 -5.52 -6.40
N SER A 72 -12.63 -4.82 -7.01
CA SER A 72 -12.42 -3.93 -8.16
C SER A 72 -11.85 -2.56 -7.75
N THR A 73 -10.83 -2.55 -6.88
CA THR A 73 -10.22 -1.34 -6.29
C THR A 73 -9.01 -0.81 -7.08
N THR A 74 -8.77 -1.30 -8.29
CA THR A 74 -7.83 -0.71 -9.25
C THR A 74 -8.06 0.79 -9.42
N LEU A 75 -6.99 1.56 -9.68
CA LEU A 75 -7.10 3.01 -9.81
C LEU A 75 -7.73 3.38 -11.14
N LYS A 76 -8.92 3.99 -11.11
CA LYS A 76 -9.70 4.31 -12.30
C LYS A 76 -9.55 5.77 -12.69
N TYR A 77 -9.25 5.99 -13.97
CA TYR A 77 -9.13 7.31 -14.57
C TYR A 77 -9.71 7.32 -15.99
N SER A 78 -10.17 8.49 -16.45
CA SER A 78 -10.74 8.68 -17.79
C SER A 78 -10.00 9.69 -18.66
N GLU A 79 -9.30 10.66 -18.06
CA GLU A 79 -8.72 11.80 -18.79
C GLU A 79 -7.19 11.70 -18.84
N HIS A 80 -6.54 11.62 -17.68
CA HIS A 80 -5.09 11.54 -17.61
C HIS A 80 -4.61 10.86 -16.33
N ILE A 81 -3.39 10.34 -16.38
CA ILE A 81 -2.67 9.84 -15.22
C ILE A 81 -1.27 10.41 -15.23
N THR A 82 -0.80 10.87 -14.08
CA THR A 82 0.59 11.27 -13.88
C THR A 82 1.14 10.63 -12.60
N VAL A 83 2.46 10.72 -12.44
CA VAL A 83 3.20 10.20 -11.29
C VAL A 83 4.02 11.33 -10.70
N GLU A 84 3.84 11.58 -9.41
CA GLU A 84 4.67 12.50 -8.64
C GLU A 84 5.76 11.71 -7.91
N CYS A 85 7.00 12.16 -8.05
CA CYS A 85 8.17 11.54 -7.45
C CYS A 85 8.84 12.54 -6.51
N LEU A 86 8.98 12.16 -5.24
CA LEU A 86 9.57 13.00 -4.20
C LEU A 86 10.95 12.47 -3.82
N ALA A 87 11.98 13.29 -3.98
CA ALA A 87 13.30 13.03 -3.44
C ALA A 87 13.29 13.17 -1.90
N GLY A 88 14.08 12.35 -1.22
CA GLY A 88 14.35 12.45 0.20
C GLY A 88 15.35 13.56 0.51
N ASN A 89 16.05 13.44 1.64
CA ASN A 89 17.04 14.43 2.07
C ASN A 89 18.41 14.30 1.35
N ALA A 90 18.40 13.88 0.09
CA ALA A 90 19.58 13.68 -0.74
C ALA A 90 19.24 13.87 -2.21
N ASN A 91 20.27 14.16 -3.03
CA ASN A 91 20.10 14.28 -4.47
C ASN A 91 19.81 12.93 -5.12
N ILE A 92 19.00 12.95 -6.18
CA ILE A 92 18.82 11.83 -7.10
C ILE A 92 19.66 12.13 -8.34
N ASN A 93 20.70 11.34 -8.58
CA ASN A 93 21.63 11.50 -9.70
C ASN A 93 21.57 10.34 -10.70
N ALA A 94 21.07 9.17 -10.28
CA ALA A 94 20.83 8.05 -11.18
C ALA A 94 19.43 8.11 -11.83
N ASP A 95 19.34 7.53 -13.02
CA ASP A 95 18.06 7.30 -13.68
C ASP A 95 17.20 6.34 -12.85
N TYR A 96 15.90 6.61 -12.82
CA TYR A 96 14.89 5.72 -12.26
C TYR A 96 13.71 5.62 -13.21
N ARG A 97 12.89 4.58 -13.04
CA ARG A 97 11.73 4.35 -13.90
C ARG A 97 10.54 3.90 -13.09
N VAL A 98 9.38 4.50 -13.35
CA VAL A 98 8.08 4.03 -12.87
C VAL A 98 7.29 3.52 -14.07
N ARG A 99 6.80 2.28 -14.03
CA ARG A 99 5.90 1.71 -15.04
C ARG A 99 4.55 1.43 -14.43
N LEU A 100 3.48 1.86 -15.08
CA LEU A 100 2.12 1.55 -14.67
C LEU A 100 1.56 0.45 -15.56
N TRP A 101 1.08 -0.61 -14.94
CA TRP A 101 0.45 -1.75 -15.60
C TRP A 101 -1.04 -1.68 -15.39
N GLY A 102 -1.79 -1.81 -16.48
CA GLY A 102 -3.21 -1.57 -16.46
C GLY A 102 -3.91 -1.94 -17.75
N TYR A 103 -5.19 -1.60 -17.81
CA TYR A 103 -6.05 -1.87 -18.95
C TYR A 103 -6.68 -0.57 -19.45
N VAL A 104 -6.78 -0.48 -20.78
CA VAL A 104 -7.53 0.57 -21.47
C VAL A 104 -8.74 -0.09 -22.10
N TYR A 105 -9.91 0.50 -21.86
CA TYR A 105 -11.20 0.00 -22.34
C TYR A 105 -11.80 0.96 -23.33
N LYS A 106 -12.51 0.42 -24.32
CA LYS A 106 -13.50 1.21 -25.05
C LYS A 106 -14.74 1.36 -24.20
N VAL A 107 -15.38 2.52 -24.28
CA VAL A 107 -16.59 2.83 -23.49
C VAL A 107 -17.68 1.77 -23.70
N ASP A 108 -17.88 1.34 -24.94
CA ASP A 108 -18.92 0.37 -25.31
C ASP A 108 -18.63 -1.06 -24.83
N GLU A 109 -17.38 -1.37 -24.45
CA GLU A 109 -16.99 -2.68 -23.93
C GLU A 109 -17.19 -2.78 -22.41
N LEU A 110 -17.29 -1.65 -21.71
CA LEU A 110 -17.39 -1.59 -20.25
C LEU A 110 -18.57 -2.40 -19.67
N PRO A 111 -19.81 -2.31 -20.21
CA PRO A 111 -20.93 -3.09 -19.69
C PRO A 111 -20.73 -4.60 -19.90
N ALA A 112 -20.05 -5.01 -20.97
CA ALA A 112 -19.80 -6.42 -21.25
C ALA A 112 -18.72 -7.01 -20.32
N VAL A 113 -17.70 -6.21 -19.99
CA VAL A 113 -16.58 -6.65 -19.13
C VAL A 113 -16.98 -6.69 -17.66
N PHE A 114 -17.70 -5.67 -17.17
CA PHE A 114 -17.97 -5.51 -15.73
C PHE A 114 -19.45 -5.71 -15.36
N GLY A 115 -20.37 -5.54 -16.30
CA GLY A 115 -21.81 -5.58 -16.03
C GLY A 115 -22.23 -4.52 -15.01
N THR A 116 -22.73 -4.98 -13.87
CA THR A 116 -23.10 -4.12 -12.74
C THR A 116 -22.15 -4.38 -11.57
N MET A 117 -21.55 -3.32 -11.05
CA MET A 117 -20.73 -3.37 -9.85
C MET A 117 -21.61 -3.62 -8.63
N SER A 118 -21.29 -4.66 -7.87
CA SER A 118 -22.02 -5.11 -6.68
C SER A 118 -21.14 -5.03 -5.44
N PHE A 119 -21.75 -4.79 -4.27
CA PHE A 119 -21.03 -4.61 -3.00
C PHE A 119 -21.42 -5.72 -2.05
N LEU A 120 -20.67 -6.82 -2.08
CA LEU A 120 -20.89 -7.98 -1.21
C LEU A 120 -20.41 -7.69 0.22
N PRO A 121 -20.96 -8.35 1.26
CA PRO A 121 -20.46 -8.22 2.62
C PRO A 121 -19.03 -8.77 2.77
N VAL A 122 -18.20 -8.11 3.59
CA VAL A 122 -16.90 -8.64 4.02
C VAL A 122 -17.12 -9.56 5.21
N ILE A 123 -16.64 -10.80 5.11
CA ILE A 123 -16.70 -11.76 6.22
C ILE A 123 -15.33 -11.84 6.89
N GLU A 124 -15.25 -11.33 8.11
CA GLU A 124 -14.09 -11.52 8.98
C GLU A 124 -14.32 -12.79 9.80
N ARG A 125 -13.61 -13.86 9.43
CA ARG A 125 -13.81 -15.19 10.01
C ARG A 125 -13.20 -15.34 11.40
N ALA A 126 -12.11 -14.62 11.70
CA ALA A 126 -11.34 -14.79 12.93
C ALA A 126 -12.10 -14.33 14.19
N ARG A 127 -12.95 -13.32 14.05
CA ARG A 127 -13.81 -12.71 15.07
C ARG A 127 -15.30 -12.94 14.80
N GLY A 128 -15.64 -13.67 13.74
CA GLY A 128 -17.03 -13.96 13.36
C GLY A 128 -17.85 -12.71 13.03
N ARG A 129 -17.22 -11.69 12.42
CA ARG A 129 -17.88 -10.42 12.08
C ARG A 129 -18.23 -10.39 10.60
N THR A 130 -19.35 -9.75 10.26
CA THR A 130 -19.73 -9.44 8.89
C THR A 130 -19.91 -7.94 8.76
N LEU A 131 -19.16 -7.32 7.85
CA LEU A 131 -19.30 -5.92 7.50
C LEU A 131 -20.13 -5.82 6.24
N THR A 132 -21.38 -5.36 6.37
CA THR A 132 -22.25 -5.08 5.23
C THR A 132 -22.03 -3.64 4.77
N LEU A 133 -21.71 -3.48 3.48
CA LEU A 133 -21.59 -2.16 2.85
C LEU A 133 -22.93 -1.73 2.27
N ASN A 134 -23.53 -0.70 2.87
CA ASN A 134 -24.76 -0.09 2.37
C ASN A 134 -24.44 0.83 1.18
N LYS A 135 -24.22 0.24 0.00
CA LYS A 135 -23.94 0.95 -1.24
C LYS A 135 -24.73 0.32 -2.39
N SER A 136 -25.48 1.15 -3.11
CA SER A 136 -26.30 0.67 -4.23
C SER A 136 -25.41 0.14 -5.36
N PRO A 137 -25.81 -0.94 -6.05
CA PRO A 137 -25.12 -1.41 -7.24
C PRO A 137 -24.99 -0.31 -8.29
N ILE A 138 -23.88 -0.31 -9.03
CA ILE A 138 -23.57 0.72 -10.04
C ILE A 138 -23.45 0.05 -11.41
N PRO A 139 -24.34 0.34 -12.37
CA PRO A 139 -24.15 -0.08 -13.76
C PRO A 139 -22.85 0.51 -14.31
N VAL A 140 -21.99 -0.33 -14.91
CA VAL A 140 -20.68 0.11 -15.38
C VAL A 140 -20.77 0.63 -16.82
N THR A 141 -20.55 1.93 -16.98
CA THR A 141 -20.57 2.67 -18.26
C THR A 141 -19.42 3.67 -18.29
N GLY A 142 -19.25 4.38 -19.41
CA GLY A 142 -18.29 5.50 -19.49
C GLY A 142 -18.56 6.58 -18.44
N ASP A 143 -19.84 6.92 -18.23
CA ASP A 143 -20.25 7.97 -17.30
C ASP A 143 -20.05 7.57 -15.84
N SER A 144 -20.26 6.29 -15.51
CA SER A 144 -20.08 5.81 -14.14
C SER A 144 -18.64 5.42 -13.81
N TRP A 145 -17.73 5.41 -14.79
CA TRP A 145 -16.36 4.89 -14.63
C TRP A 145 -15.60 5.48 -13.44
N LYS A 146 -15.62 6.81 -13.29
CA LYS A 146 -14.94 7.52 -12.20
C LYS A 146 -15.64 7.37 -10.84
N THR A 147 -16.88 6.87 -10.81
CA THR A 147 -17.68 6.66 -9.60
C THR A 147 -17.52 5.27 -8.99
N LEU A 148 -16.85 4.37 -9.70
CA LEU A 148 -16.54 3.02 -9.25
C LEU A 148 -15.42 3.02 -8.18
N PRO A 149 -15.24 1.92 -7.43
CA PRO A 149 -14.13 1.78 -6.49
C PRO A 149 -12.76 2.05 -7.13
N GLY A 150 -11.88 2.75 -6.41
CA GLY A 150 -10.61 3.29 -6.92
C GLY A 150 -10.75 4.47 -7.90
N GLY A 151 -11.96 4.97 -8.15
CA GLY A 151 -12.22 6.19 -8.92
C GLY A 151 -12.32 7.43 -8.03
N LYS A 152 -12.09 8.62 -8.62
CA LYS A 152 -12.11 9.88 -7.86
C LYS A 152 -13.50 10.37 -7.45
N ASP A 153 -14.51 10.11 -8.27
CA ASP A 153 -15.86 10.70 -8.14
C ASP A 153 -16.82 9.77 -7.37
N GLN A 154 -16.28 8.94 -6.49
CA GLN A 154 -17.06 8.00 -5.69
C GLN A 154 -17.98 8.71 -4.69
N ARG A 155 -19.25 8.27 -4.65
CA ARG A 155 -20.15 8.56 -3.55
C ARG A 155 -19.75 7.77 -2.30
N ILE A 156 -20.06 8.27 -1.11
CA ILE A 156 -19.84 7.56 0.17
C ILE A 156 -20.73 6.28 0.21
N PRO A 157 -20.24 5.15 0.74
CA PRO A 157 -18.86 4.91 1.21
C PRO A 157 -17.88 4.81 0.03
N LYS A 158 -16.69 5.41 0.18
CA LYS A 158 -15.60 5.33 -0.81
C LYS A 158 -14.81 4.06 -0.56
N ILE A 159 -14.42 3.36 -1.63
CA ILE A 159 -13.68 2.10 -1.55
C ILE A 159 -12.44 2.26 -2.42
N ASN A 160 -11.27 2.20 -1.81
CA ASN A 160 -9.99 2.50 -2.43
C ASN A 160 -8.95 1.43 -2.11
N PRO A 161 -7.96 1.22 -3.01
CA PRO A 161 -6.83 0.36 -2.72
C PRO A 161 -6.00 0.98 -1.61
N PHE A 162 -5.43 0.16 -0.72
CA PHE A 162 -4.61 0.67 0.37
C PHE A 162 -3.22 0.04 0.34
N ILE A 163 -2.21 0.89 0.24
CA ILE A 163 -0.80 0.57 0.49
C ILE A 163 -0.09 1.83 0.99
N ARG A 164 0.52 1.72 2.17
CA ARG A 164 1.29 2.78 2.79
C ARG A 164 2.54 2.20 3.44
N PHE A 165 3.53 3.06 3.62
CA PHE A 165 4.76 2.77 4.33
C PHE A 165 5.21 4.00 5.11
N ALA A 166 6.13 3.80 6.04
CA ALA A 166 6.68 4.85 6.87
C ALA A 166 8.13 4.54 7.25
N TYR A 167 8.90 5.59 7.53
CA TYR A 167 10.22 5.49 8.16
C TYR A 167 10.16 6.10 9.55
N ASN A 168 10.91 5.51 10.49
CA ASN A 168 11.01 6.08 11.82
C ASN A 168 11.82 7.38 11.71
N LEU A 169 11.24 8.49 12.15
CA LEU A 169 11.96 9.77 12.20
C LEU A 169 12.92 9.83 13.38
N VAL A 170 12.56 9.18 14.48
CA VAL A 170 13.33 9.16 15.73
C VAL A 170 13.90 7.76 15.93
N ALA A 171 15.15 7.67 16.38
CA ALA A 171 15.78 6.40 16.74
C ALA A 171 15.00 5.71 17.87
N THR A 172 14.93 4.39 17.82
CA THR A 172 14.43 3.58 18.93
C THR A 172 15.53 3.48 19.99
N ASP A 173 15.19 3.72 21.24
CA ASP A 173 16.12 3.77 22.38
C ASP A 173 16.34 2.40 23.05
N ALA A 174 15.74 1.34 22.49
CA ALA A 174 15.70 -0.01 23.08
C ALA A 174 15.05 -0.07 24.47
N LEU A 175 14.38 1.01 24.91
CA LEU A 175 13.63 1.04 26.15
C LEU A 175 12.23 0.45 25.90
N GLN A 176 11.62 -0.11 26.95
CA GLN A 176 10.34 -0.80 26.82
C GLN A 176 9.24 0.14 26.30
N GLY A 177 8.49 -0.30 25.29
CA GLY A 177 7.30 0.40 24.79
C GLY A 177 7.07 0.21 23.29
N ASP A 178 5.89 0.60 22.84
CA ASP A 178 5.53 0.55 21.43
C ASP A 178 6.09 1.74 20.67
N TYR A 179 6.82 1.48 19.58
CA TYR A 179 7.09 2.52 18.58
C TYR A 179 5.90 2.63 17.63
N GLN A 180 5.18 3.75 17.67
CA GLN A 180 4.05 4.02 16.79
C GLN A 180 4.47 5.00 15.69
N PHE A 181 4.24 4.64 14.42
CA PHE A 181 4.47 5.51 13.27
C PHE A 181 3.39 6.60 13.19
N ARG A 182 3.52 7.61 14.05
CA ARG A 182 2.53 8.66 14.28
C ARG A 182 3.05 10.05 13.94
N TYR A 183 2.36 10.71 13.01
CA TYR A 183 2.73 12.06 12.56
C TYR A 183 2.59 13.08 13.70
N ASP A 184 1.46 13.07 14.41
CA ASP A 184 1.17 14.04 15.48
C ASP A 184 2.13 13.98 16.68
N THR A 185 2.82 12.85 16.83
CA THR A 185 3.84 12.64 17.88
C THR A 185 5.27 12.85 17.38
N GLY A 186 5.45 13.29 16.13
CA GLY A 186 6.75 13.51 15.51
C GLY A 186 7.56 12.23 15.26
N ARG A 187 6.90 11.07 15.13
CA ARG A 187 7.56 9.77 14.91
C ARG A 187 7.75 9.42 13.44
N VAL A 188 7.12 10.18 12.55
CA VAL A 188 7.30 10.17 11.09
C VAL A 188 7.36 11.61 10.61
N SER A 189 7.96 11.85 9.45
CA SER A 189 8.19 13.22 8.95
C SER A 189 7.08 13.77 8.04
N ASP A 190 6.20 12.91 7.55
CA ASP A 190 5.17 13.25 6.57
C ASP A 190 3.82 12.65 7.01
N SER A 191 2.72 13.39 6.81
CA SER A 191 1.39 12.92 7.19
C SER A 191 0.92 11.70 6.39
N ASP A 192 1.39 11.53 5.15
CA ASP A 192 1.11 10.32 4.36
C ASP A 192 1.84 9.08 4.94
N GLU A 193 2.88 9.28 5.76
CA GLU A 193 3.61 8.22 6.48
C GLU A 193 2.96 7.88 7.84
N ASN A 194 1.83 8.52 8.17
CA ASN A 194 1.09 8.19 9.39
C ASN A 194 0.45 6.79 9.24
N LEU A 195 0.88 5.85 10.06
CA LEU A 195 0.30 4.49 10.18
C LEU A 195 -0.50 4.36 11.49
N TYR A 196 -1.11 5.45 11.92
CA TYR A 196 -2.11 5.47 12.96
C TYR A 196 -3.44 5.85 12.34
N PHE A 197 -4.41 4.95 12.49
CA PHE A 197 -5.71 5.06 11.86
C PHE A 197 -6.77 5.25 12.95
N ASP A 198 -7.22 6.49 13.11
CA ASP A 198 -8.33 6.81 14.01
C ASP A 198 -9.62 6.73 13.21
N PHE A 199 -10.23 5.55 13.19
CA PHE A 199 -11.48 5.32 12.48
C PHE A 199 -12.67 5.52 13.42
N ASP A 200 -13.64 6.30 12.96
CA ASP A 200 -14.94 6.36 13.59
C ASP A 200 -15.85 5.20 13.09
N ALA A 201 -17.16 5.28 13.36
CA ALA A 201 -18.10 4.25 12.95
C ALA A 201 -18.37 4.19 11.42
N LEU A 202 -17.84 5.12 10.63
CA LEU A 202 -18.08 5.25 9.20
C LEU A 202 -16.91 4.76 8.34
N ASP A 203 -15.74 4.56 8.96
CA ASP A 203 -14.53 4.15 8.28
C ASP A 203 -14.16 2.70 8.60
N ALA A 204 -13.54 2.03 7.63
CA ALA A 204 -13.01 0.69 7.79
C ALA A 204 -11.76 0.49 6.95
N LEU A 205 -10.77 -0.19 7.52
CA LEU A 205 -9.59 -0.64 6.82
C LEU A 205 -9.49 -2.16 6.90
N VAL A 206 -9.29 -2.78 5.74
CA VAL A 206 -8.97 -4.20 5.63
C VAL A 206 -7.47 -4.31 5.38
N VAL A 207 -6.75 -4.87 6.35
CA VAL A 207 -5.30 -5.10 6.23
C VAL A 207 -5.07 -6.56 5.91
N GLU A 208 -4.57 -6.83 4.70
CA GLU A 208 -4.26 -8.19 4.23
C GLU A 208 -2.83 -8.61 4.57
N SER A 209 -1.92 -7.64 4.66
CA SER A 209 -0.51 -7.89 4.97
C SER A 209 0.11 -6.70 5.70
N ILE A 210 1.13 -7.00 6.49
CA ILE A 210 1.97 -6.03 7.17
C ILE A 210 3.43 -6.41 6.90
N GLY A 211 4.26 -5.41 6.66
CA GLY A 211 5.69 -5.58 6.50
C GLY A 211 6.44 -4.68 7.48
N VAL A 212 7.57 -5.16 8.00
CA VAL A 212 8.50 -4.34 8.77
C VAL A 212 9.94 -4.68 8.39
N ARG A 213 10.78 -3.65 8.35
CA ARG A 213 12.21 -3.78 8.13
C ARG A 213 12.94 -3.13 9.31
N PRO A 214 13.44 -3.92 10.28
CA PRO A 214 14.34 -3.38 11.29
C PRO A 214 15.66 -3.00 10.60
N ASP A 215 16.17 -1.79 10.87
CA ASP A 215 17.38 -1.33 10.22
C ASP A 215 18.62 -2.02 10.84
N GLY A 216 19.20 -2.96 10.10
CA GLY A 216 20.51 -3.57 10.36
C GLY A 216 20.63 -4.55 11.54
N ALA A 217 21.86 -5.04 11.73
CA ALA A 217 22.26 -6.03 12.73
C ALA A 217 22.00 -5.65 14.19
N LEU A 218 21.66 -4.38 14.44
CA LEU A 218 21.47 -3.75 15.75
C LEU A 218 20.03 -3.27 15.98
N GLY A 219 19.08 -3.70 15.15
CA GLY A 219 17.67 -3.30 15.31
C GLY A 219 17.11 -3.69 16.69
N ASN A 220 16.51 -2.73 17.39
CA ASN A 220 15.93 -2.91 18.72
C ASN A 220 14.48 -3.45 18.71
N LEU A 221 13.98 -3.84 17.53
CA LEU A 221 12.60 -4.29 17.37
C LEU A 221 12.44 -5.75 17.77
N ALA A 222 11.73 -6.02 18.85
CA ALA A 222 11.44 -7.38 19.32
C ALA A 222 10.27 -8.02 18.56
N SER A 223 9.19 -7.27 18.36
CA SER A 223 7.95 -7.80 17.77
C SER A 223 7.14 -6.70 17.10
N THR A 224 6.22 -7.12 16.22
CA THR A 224 5.35 -6.23 15.42
C THR A 224 3.90 -6.71 15.47
N GLY A 225 2.96 -5.78 15.47
CA GLY A 225 1.53 -6.06 15.40
C GLY A 225 0.73 -4.78 15.16
N LEU A 226 -0.57 -4.95 14.93
CA LEU A 226 -1.55 -3.87 14.85
C LEU A 226 -2.24 -3.73 16.20
N LEU A 227 -2.22 -2.55 16.80
CA LEU A 227 -3.00 -2.25 17.99
C LEU A 227 -4.39 -1.77 17.57
N ILE A 228 -5.43 -2.58 17.80
CA ILE A 228 -6.81 -2.29 17.41
C ILE A 228 -7.67 -2.29 18.67
N ALA A 229 -8.28 -1.14 18.99
CA ALA A 229 -9.14 -0.98 20.17
C ALA A 229 -8.49 -1.44 21.50
N GLY A 230 -7.17 -1.26 21.63
CA GLY A 230 -6.40 -1.65 22.81
C GLY A 230 -5.85 -3.08 22.80
N ASP A 231 -6.21 -3.89 21.81
CA ASP A 231 -5.75 -5.27 21.66
C ASP A 231 -4.75 -5.42 20.50
N TYR A 232 -3.71 -6.24 20.69
CA TYR A 232 -2.74 -6.52 19.62
C TYR A 232 -3.24 -7.62 18.67
N HIS A 233 -3.04 -7.37 17.38
CA HIS A 233 -3.39 -8.28 16.29
C HIS A 233 -2.18 -8.54 15.37
N PRO A 234 -1.87 -9.82 15.06
CA PRO A 234 -2.48 -11.02 15.63
C PRO A 234 -2.16 -11.20 17.12
N LYS A 235 -2.98 -12.01 17.81
CA LYS A 235 -2.76 -12.32 19.23
C LYS A 235 -1.38 -12.96 19.41
N GLY A 236 -0.57 -12.38 20.30
CA GLY A 236 0.78 -12.86 20.61
C GLY A 236 1.92 -12.05 19.99
N LEU A 237 1.61 -11.05 19.17
CA LEU A 237 2.57 -10.28 18.35
C LEU A 237 3.38 -11.19 17.42
N ILE A 238 3.96 -10.61 16.36
CA ILE A 238 4.81 -11.36 15.43
C ILE A 238 6.25 -11.04 15.81
N PRO A 239 7.09 -12.04 16.18
CA PRO A 239 8.51 -11.81 16.42
C PRO A 239 9.18 -11.28 15.15
N THR A 240 9.90 -10.17 15.27
CA THR A 240 10.53 -9.47 14.11
C THR A 240 11.97 -9.06 14.41
N THR A 241 12.63 -9.79 15.29
CA THR A 241 14.05 -9.57 15.61
C THR A 241 14.93 -9.93 14.43
N TRP A 242 15.95 -9.11 14.17
CA TRP A 242 16.95 -9.38 13.14
C TRP A 242 17.98 -10.48 13.56
N ARG A 243 18.00 -10.91 14.82
CA ARG A 243 19.03 -11.84 15.34
C ARG A 243 18.64 -13.32 15.23
N ALA A 244 19.31 -14.05 14.33
CA ALA A 244 19.69 -15.44 14.57
C ALA A 244 21.22 -15.53 14.71
N ALA A 245 21.72 -16.50 15.48
CA ALA A 245 23.14 -16.71 15.77
C ALA A 245 24.04 -16.97 14.53
N TRP A 246 23.46 -17.04 13.33
CA TRP A 246 24.12 -17.36 12.06
C TRP A 246 23.85 -16.36 10.92
N GLY A 247 23.39 -15.14 11.24
CA GLY A 247 23.39 -14.03 10.26
C GLY A 247 22.23 -13.96 9.27
N ILE A 248 21.22 -14.83 9.40
CA ILE A 248 19.93 -14.72 8.70
C ILE A 248 18.87 -14.42 9.76
N GLY A 249 18.36 -13.19 9.79
CA GLY A 249 17.26 -12.85 10.69
C GLY A 249 15.96 -13.48 10.21
N ASP A 250 15.31 -14.28 11.07
CA ASP A 250 13.97 -14.83 10.84
C ASP A 250 12.91 -13.72 11.03
N ASN A 251 12.94 -12.66 10.21
CA ASN A 251 11.85 -11.69 10.16
C ASN A 251 10.80 -12.17 9.15
N PRO A 252 9.70 -12.83 9.59
CA PRO A 252 8.67 -13.34 8.68
C PRO A 252 7.88 -12.21 7.99
N LEU A 253 8.03 -10.97 8.45
CA LEU A 253 7.39 -9.77 7.90
C LEU A 253 8.35 -8.92 7.07
N HIS A 254 9.53 -9.44 6.72
CA HIS A 254 10.45 -8.70 5.87
C HIS A 254 9.80 -8.36 4.53
N PHE A 255 9.99 -7.12 4.08
CA PHE A 255 9.54 -6.65 2.78
C PHE A 255 10.67 -5.95 2.03
N GLY A 256 10.50 -5.81 0.72
CA GLY A 256 11.52 -5.26 -0.16
C GLY A 256 12.69 -6.22 -0.37
N LEU A 257 13.86 -5.67 -0.70
CA LEU A 257 15.02 -6.48 -1.06
C LEU A 257 15.62 -7.17 0.18
N VAL A 258 15.76 -8.50 0.14
CA VAL A 258 16.52 -9.29 1.11
C VAL A 258 17.99 -9.29 0.69
N ASN A 259 18.88 -8.75 1.53
CA ASN A 259 20.34 -8.90 1.33
C ASN A 259 20.72 -10.37 1.60
N PRO A 260 21.51 -11.02 0.73
CA PRO A 260 22.96 -10.89 0.84
C PRO A 260 23.64 -10.81 -0.54
N HIS A 261 24.37 -9.73 -0.81
CA HIS A 261 25.33 -9.72 -1.91
C HIS A 261 26.71 -9.36 -1.34
#